data_AF-A0A075MSB5-F1
#
_entry.id   AF-A0A075MSB5-F1
#
_cell.length_a   1.000
_cell.length_b   1.000
_cell.length_c   1.000
_cell.angle_alpha   90.00
_cell.angle_beta   90.00
_cell.angle_gamma   90.00
#
_symmetry.space_group_name_H-M   'P 1'
#
loop_
_entity.id
_entity.type
_entity.pdbx_description
1 polymer ?
#
loop_
_entity_poly.entity_id
_entity_poly.type
_entity_poly.pdbx_seq_one_letter_code
_entity_poly.pdbx_strand_id
1 'polypeptide(L)'
;MKLFSFNASSFALDPSVEGLLKSKGAITLDFGASAYINSDAMPAILSELVAAASSSLQSSLSNAATSEALVAQLKAELAKFGAERQKLMDENTRLASQLRSHANEVAALKAQAAAAVKTVEALKAENARLQMVPKSAPPVPQAATASSDATTAVKQAYEKLQKEFQSLKAQNAEAITSLKVLEDENDELREEVEMLRSQAKSAPAPKTC
;
A
#
# COMPACT_ATOMS: atom_id res chain seq x y z
N MET A 1 -48.00 -38.83 -49.79
CA MET A 1 -46.57 -39.10 -49.93
C MET A 1 -46.10 -38.74 -51.34
N LYS A 2 -45.53 -37.55 -51.51
CA LYS A 2 -44.77 -37.21 -52.72
C LYS A 2 -43.29 -37.51 -52.46
N LEU A 3 -42.72 -38.38 -53.28
CA LEU A 3 -41.33 -38.80 -53.21
C LEU A 3 -40.55 -38.10 -54.31
N PHE A 4 -39.55 -37.31 -53.94
CA PHE A 4 -38.59 -36.75 -54.90
C PHE A 4 -37.35 -37.63 -54.92
N SER A 5 -36.95 -38.09 -56.10
CA SER A 5 -35.72 -38.88 -56.27
C SER A 5 -34.58 -37.99 -56.73
N PHE A 6 -33.39 -38.23 -56.19
CA PHE A 6 -32.16 -37.62 -56.68
C PHE A 6 -30.99 -38.60 -56.55
N ASN A 7 -29.94 -38.34 -57.32
CA ASN A 7 -28.71 -39.12 -57.24
C ASN A 7 -27.97 -38.75 -55.95
N ALA A 8 -27.90 -39.69 -55.00
CA ALA A 8 -27.26 -39.51 -53.70
C ALA A 8 -25.76 -39.21 -53.82
N SER A 9 -25.11 -39.67 -54.90
CA SER A 9 -23.69 -39.40 -55.15
C SER A 9 -23.41 -37.96 -55.60
N SER A 10 -24.43 -37.18 -55.95
CA SER A 10 -24.29 -35.77 -56.32
C SER A 10 -24.30 -34.80 -55.14
N PHE A 11 -24.76 -35.24 -53.96
CA PHE A 11 -24.85 -34.41 -52.76
C PHE A 11 -24.48 -35.23 -51.53
N ALA A 12 -23.19 -35.23 -51.17
CA ALA A 12 -22.75 -35.83 -49.92
C ALA A 12 -23.32 -35.02 -48.73
N LEU A 13 -24.18 -35.66 -47.94
CA LEU A 13 -24.68 -35.08 -46.70
C LEU A 13 -23.65 -35.32 -45.58
N ASP A 14 -23.56 -34.37 -44.65
CA ASP A 14 -22.83 -34.60 -43.40
C ASP A 14 -23.44 -35.82 -42.68
N PRO A 15 -22.63 -36.75 -42.13
CA PRO A 15 -23.14 -37.96 -41.47
C PRO A 15 -24.16 -37.69 -40.35
N SER A 16 -24.04 -36.55 -39.66
CA SER A 16 -24.96 -36.14 -38.60
C SER A 16 -26.31 -35.69 -39.17
N VAL A 17 -26.28 -34.97 -40.30
CA VAL A 17 -27.48 -34.53 -41.03
C VAL A 17 -28.16 -35.72 -41.69
N GLU A 18 -27.39 -36.63 -42.27
CA GLU A 18 -27.89 -37.87 -42.87
C GLU A 18 -28.55 -38.78 -41.83
N GLY A 19 -27.92 -38.95 -40.66
CA GLY A 19 -28.48 -39.70 -39.53
C GLY A 19 -29.81 -39.12 -39.03
N LEU A 20 -29.89 -37.79 -38.89
CA LEU A 20 -31.12 -37.10 -38.49
C LEU A 20 -32.23 -37.30 -39.53
N LEU A 21 -31.93 -37.08 -40.81
CA LEU A 21 -32.90 -37.21 -41.90
C LEU A 21 -33.42 -38.64 -42.06
N LYS A 22 -32.56 -39.66 -41.90
CA LYS A 22 -32.97 -41.07 -41.89
C LYS A 22 -33.84 -41.39 -40.68
N SER A 23 -33.45 -40.94 -39.49
CA SER A 23 -34.19 -41.21 -38.24
C SER A 23 -35.62 -40.67 -38.26
N LYS A 24 -35.86 -39.60 -39.03
CA LYS A 24 -37.18 -38.95 -39.17
C LYS A 24 -37.96 -39.42 -40.39
N GLY A 25 -37.47 -40.40 -41.13
CA GLY A 25 -38.10 -40.89 -42.37
C GLY A 25 -38.14 -39.83 -43.48
N ALA A 26 -37.26 -38.83 -43.40
CA ALA A 26 -37.14 -37.74 -44.36
C ALA A 26 -36.50 -38.21 -45.66
N ILE A 27 -35.51 -39.09 -45.53
CA ILE A 27 -34.79 -39.70 -46.63
C ILE A 27 -34.79 -41.21 -46.49
N THR A 28 -34.96 -41.90 -47.60
CA THR A 28 -34.68 -43.34 -47.71
C THR A 28 -33.65 -43.53 -48.81
N LEU A 29 -32.60 -44.29 -48.51
CA LEU A 29 -31.58 -44.67 -49.49
C LEU A 29 -31.85 -46.11 -49.92
N ASP A 30 -32.01 -46.33 -51.21
CA ASP A 30 -31.95 -47.68 -51.76
C ASP A 30 -30.48 -48.03 -52.07
N PHE A 31 -30.14 -49.33 -52.05
CA PHE A 31 -28.78 -49.86 -52.28
C PHE A 31 -28.23 -49.58 -53.71
N GLY A 32 -28.87 -48.71 -54.49
CA GLY A 32 -28.50 -48.28 -55.83
C GLY A 32 -28.62 -46.77 -56.02
N ALA A 33 -27.69 -46.00 -55.43
CA ALA A 33 -27.37 -44.59 -55.72
C ALA A 33 -28.50 -43.54 -55.67
N SER A 34 -29.74 -43.92 -55.34
CA SER A 34 -30.92 -43.06 -55.37
C SER A 34 -31.41 -42.78 -53.96
N ALA A 35 -31.58 -41.50 -53.65
CA ALA A 35 -32.18 -41.04 -52.41
C ALA A 35 -33.59 -40.52 -52.67
N TYR A 36 -34.52 -40.87 -51.79
CA TYR A 36 -35.91 -40.45 -51.86
C TYR A 36 -36.24 -39.50 -50.71
N ILE A 37 -36.78 -38.31 -51.01
CA ILE A 37 -37.22 -37.34 -49.99
C ILE A 37 -38.73 -37.46 -49.76
N ASN A 38 -39.13 -37.61 -48.51
CA ASN A 38 -40.52 -37.53 -48.09
C ASN A 38 -40.92 -36.07 -47.83
N SER A 39 -41.66 -35.47 -48.77
CA SER A 39 -42.11 -34.07 -48.65
C SER A 39 -42.96 -33.81 -47.41
N ASP A 40 -43.67 -34.83 -46.93
CA ASP A 40 -44.63 -34.70 -45.83
C ASP A 40 -43.89 -34.59 -44.47
N ALA A 41 -42.62 -35.04 -44.40
CA ALA A 41 -41.75 -34.93 -43.23
C ALA A 41 -40.94 -33.60 -43.17
N MET A 42 -40.81 -32.90 -44.30
CA MET A 42 -39.97 -31.68 -44.41
C MET A 42 -40.38 -30.53 -43.47
N PRO A 43 -41.67 -30.19 -43.31
CA PRO A 43 -42.07 -29.12 -42.38
C PRO A 43 -41.65 -29.39 -40.93
N ALA A 44 -41.75 -30.64 -40.48
CA ALA A 44 -41.36 -31.04 -39.13
C ALA A 44 -39.84 -30.93 -38.92
N ILE A 45 -39.05 -31.34 -39.91
CA ILE A 45 -37.58 -31.27 -39.88
C ILE A 45 -37.11 -29.83 -39.88
N LEU A 46 -37.70 -28.98 -40.73
CA LEU A 46 -37.37 -27.55 -40.76
C LEU A 46 -37.72 -26.89 -39.43
N SER A 47 -38.85 -27.24 -38.82
CA SER A 47 -39.24 -26.72 -37.51
C SER A 47 -38.28 -27.14 -36.39
N GLU A 48 -37.81 -28.40 -36.40
CA GLU A 48 -36.83 -28.92 -35.43
C GLU A 48 -35.44 -28.30 -35.64
N LEU A 49 -35.01 -28.11 -36.89
CA LEU A 49 -33.76 -27.43 -37.22
C LEU A 49 -33.76 -25.97 -36.76
N VAL A 50 -34.88 -25.27 -36.97
CA VAL A 50 -35.06 -23.90 -36.48
C VAL A 50 -35.02 -23.88 -34.94
N ALA A 51 -35.72 -24.81 -34.27
CA ALA A 51 -35.70 -24.90 -32.81
C ALA A 51 -34.29 -25.19 -32.25
N ALA A 52 -33.55 -26.10 -32.89
CA ALA A 52 -32.17 -26.43 -32.52
C ALA A 52 -31.22 -25.23 -32.72
N ALA A 53 -31.35 -24.53 -33.85
CA ALA A 53 -30.57 -23.32 -34.13
C ALA A 53 -30.88 -22.21 -33.12
N SER A 54 -32.16 -21.98 -32.80
CA SER A 54 -32.57 -21.01 -31.78
C SER A 54 -32.03 -21.35 -30.40
N SER A 55 -32.11 -22.62 -29.99
CA SER A 55 -31.57 -23.09 -28.71
C SER A 55 -30.06 -22.92 -28.62
N SER A 56 -29.32 -23.27 -29.68
CA SER A 56 -27.87 -23.09 -29.76
C SER A 56 -27.48 -21.60 -29.67
N LEU A 57 -28.21 -20.73 -30.37
CA LEU A 57 -27.97 -19.29 -30.32
C LEU A 57 -28.23 -18.74 -28.91
N GLN A 58 -29.31 -19.17 -28.26
CA GLN A 58 -29.66 -18.74 -26.91
C GLN A 58 -28.60 -19.18 -25.89
N SER A 59 -28.10 -20.42 -25.98
CA SER A 59 -27.00 -20.88 -25.12
C SER A 59 -25.71 -20.08 -25.34
N SER A 60 -25.39 -19.73 -26.59
CA SER A 60 -24.21 -18.93 -26.93
C SER A 60 -24.31 -17.51 -26.38
N LEU A 61 -25.50 -16.89 -26.45
CA LEU A 61 -25.78 -15.58 -25.84
C LEU A 61 -25.63 -15.61 -24.32
N SER A 62 -26.15 -16.64 -23.66
CA SER A 62 -25.99 -16.82 -22.20
C SER A 62 -24.52 -17.01 -21.81
N ASN A 63 -23.76 -17.78 -22.59
CA ASN A 63 -22.32 -17.97 -22.36
C ASN A 63 -21.52 -16.68 -22.58
N ALA A 64 -21.87 -15.88 -23.59
CA ALA A 64 -21.24 -14.59 -23.83
C ALA A 64 -21.50 -13.62 -22.67
N ALA A 65 -22.74 -13.54 -22.19
CA ALA A 65 -23.10 -12.67 -21.06
C ALA A 65 -22.37 -13.06 -19.76
N THR A 66 -22.24 -14.36 -19.47
CA THR A 66 -21.50 -14.84 -18.29
C THR A 66 -20.00 -14.58 -18.43
N SER A 67 -19.43 -14.76 -19.62
CA SER A 67 -18.03 -14.42 -19.89
C SER A 67 -17.76 -12.93 -19.72
N GLU A 68 -18.66 -12.06 -20.19
CA GLU A 68 -18.54 -10.61 -20.04
C GLU A 68 -18.55 -10.20 -18.57
N ALA A 69 -19.45 -10.79 -17.77
CA ALA A 69 -19.51 -10.56 -16.32
C ALA A 69 -18.22 -10.99 -15.61
N LEU A 70 -17.65 -12.14 -15.97
CA LEU A 70 -16.38 -12.61 -15.39
C LEU A 70 -15.22 -11.67 -15.76
N VAL A 71 -15.15 -11.20 -17.00
CA VAL A 71 -14.13 -10.24 -17.44
C VAL A 71 -14.25 -8.92 -16.68
N ALA A 72 -15.48 -8.43 -16.46
CA ALA A 72 -15.72 -7.23 -15.67
C ALA A 72 -15.26 -7.41 -14.21
N GLN A 73 -15.56 -8.56 -13.60
CA GLN A 73 -15.11 -8.89 -12.25
C GLN A 73 -13.57 -8.94 -12.15
N LEU A 74 -12.91 -9.65 -13.07
CA LEU A 74 -11.44 -9.76 -13.07
C LEU A 74 -10.77 -8.41 -13.26
N LYS A 75 -11.33 -7.52 -14.09
CA LYS A 75 -10.83 -6.14 -14.24
C LYS A 75 -10.97 -5.35 -12.94
N ALA A 76 -12.09 -5.48 -12.23
CA ALA A 76 -12.28 -4.82 -10.95
C ALA A 76 -11.30 -5.33 -9.88
N GLU A 77 -11.06 -6.64 -9.82
CA GLU A 77 -10.06 -7.23 -8.92
C GLU A 77 -8.64 -6.79 -9.26
N LEU A 78 -8.26 -6.77 -10.54
CA LEU A 78 -6.95 -6.24 -10.97
C LEU A 78 -6.76 -4.77 -10.57
N ALA A 79 -7.80 -3.95 -10.72
CA ALA A 79 -7.75 -2.55 -10.28
C ALA A 79 -7.56 -2.45 -8.76
N LYS A 80 -8.27 -3.28 -7.98
CA LYS A 80 -8.13 -3.33 -6.52
C LYS A 80 -6.72 -3.74 -6.10
N PHE A 81 -6.18 -4.82 -6.67
CA PHE A 81 -4.81 -5.26 -6.39
C PHE A 81 -3.76 -4.25 -6.84
N GLY A 82 -4.01 -3.56 -7.96
CA GLY A 82 -3.16 -2.46 -8.41
C GLY A 82 -3.09 -1.31 -7.39
N ALA A 83 -4.24 -0.91 -6.84
CA ALA A 83 -4.32 0.14 -5.81
C ALA A 83 -3.68 -0.29 -4.49
N GLU A 84 -3.89 -1.54 -4.05
CA GLU A 84 -3.29 -2.09 -2.84
C GLU A 84 -1.77 -2.18 -2.95
N ARG A 85 -1.25 -2.63 -4.10
CA ARG A 85 0.18 -2.65 -4.39
C ARG A 85 0.80 -1.25 -4.31
N GLN A 86 0.13 -0.23 -4.85
CA GLN A 86 0.62 1.14 -4.76
C GLN A 86 0.69 1.62 -3.30
N LYS A 87 -0.37 1.36 -2.52
CA LYS A 87 -0.40 1.72 -1.10
C LYS A 87 0.74 1.07 -0.32
N LEU A 88 1.02 -0.22 -0.58
CA LEU A 88 2.13 -0.93 0.05
C LEU A 88 3.50 -0.36 -0.36
N MET A 89 3.66 0.09 -1.61
CA MET A 89 4.89 0.75 -2.06
C MET A 89 5.11 2.09 -1.36
N ASP A 90 4.07 2.91 -1.25
CA ASP A 90 4.13 4.21 -0.58
C ASP A 90 4.47 4.03 0.91
N GLU A 91 3.85 3.04 1.56
CA GLU A 91 4.13 2.71 2.95
C GLU A 91 5.54 2.17 3.15
N ASN A 92 6.03 1.31 2.26
CA ASN A 92 7.41 0.81 2.32
C ASN A 92 8.42 1.97 2.19
N THR A 93 8.17 2.90 1.26
CA THR A 93 9.00 4.10 1.08
C THR A 93 9.01 4.97 2.34
N ARG A 94 7.85 5.15 2.98
CA ARG A 94 7.71 5.88 4.24
C ARG A 94 8.44 5.17 5.39
N LEU A 95 8.30 3.86 5.53
CA LEU A 95 8.98 3.09 6.57
C LEU A 95 10.50 3.12 6.38
N ALA A 96 10.97 3.05 5.14
CA ALA A 96 12.40 3.14 4.82
C ALA A 96 12.99 4.53 5.18
N SER A 97 12.23 5.61 4.99
CA SER A 97 12.68 6.95 5.40
C SER A 97 12.69 7.11 6.93
N GLN A 98 11.67 6.60 7.63
CA GLN A 98 11.62 6.58 9.10
C GLN A 98 12.79 5.78 9.68
N LEU A 99 13.07 4.59 9.14
CA LEU A 99 14.18 3.76 9.59
C LEU A 99 15.53 4.48 9.43
N ARG A 100 15.72 5.19 8.31
CA ARG A 100 16.92 5.99 8.09
C ARG A 100 17.03 7.15 9.09
N SER A 101 15.92 7.82 9.40
CA SER A 101 15.89 8.89 10.39
C SER A 101 16.27 8.38 11.78
N HIS A 102 15.65 7.29 12.24
CA HIS A 102 15.97 6.70 13.54
C HIS A 102 17.40 6.16 13.60
N ALA A 103 17.92 5.60 12.52
CA ALA A 103 19.32 5.18 12.46
C ALA A 103 20.29 6.37 12.65
N ASN A 104 19.98 7.53 12.04
CA ASN A 104 20.75 8.76 12.22
C ASN A 104 20.64 9.29 13.66
N GLU A 105 19.46 9.27 14.24
CA GLU A 105 19.22 9.69 15.62
C GLU A 105 19.99 8.82 16.63
N VAL A 106 19.96 7.50 16.46
CA VAL A 106 20.74 6.55 17.28
C VAL A 106 22.24 6.80 17.14
N ALA A 107 22.71 7.11 15.94
CA ALA A 107 24.12 7.45 15.72
C ALA A 107 24.51 8.75 16.45
N ALA A 108 23.64 9.77 16.39
CA ALA A 108 23.85 11.04 17.08
C ALA A 108 23.85 10.87 18.61
N LEU A 109 22.88 10.12 19.15
CA LEU A 109 22.80 9.82 20.59
C LEU A 109 24.01 9.02 21.07
N LYS A 110 24.51 8.06 20.28
CA LYS A 110 25.76 7.35 20.60
C LYS A 110 26.97 8.29 20.65
N ALA A 111 27.08 9.22 19.70
CA ALA A 111 28.15 10.21 19.69
C ALA A 111 28.06 11.15 20.92
N GLN A 112 26.85 11.59 21.26
CA GLN A 112 26.60 12.41 22.45
C GLN A 112 26.93 11.66 23.74
N ALA A 113 26.55 10.39 23.87
CA ALA A 113 26.88 9.56 25.02
C ALA A 113 28.41 9.40 25.17
N ALA A 114 29.13 9.15 24.08
CA ALA A 114 30.58 9.05 24.09
C ALA A 114 31.25 10.38 24.52
N ALA A 115 30.73 11.51 24.05
CA ALA A 115 31.21 12.83 24.47
C ALA A 115 30.94 13.09 25.97
N ALA A 116 29.75 12.74 26.46
CA ALA A 116 29.38 12.88 27.86
C ALA A 116 30.24 12.01 28.79
N VAL A 117 30.61 10.79 28.37
CA VAL A 117 31.55 9.95 29.14
C VAL A 117 32.89 10.65 29.29
N LYS A 118 33.45 11.21 28.20
CA LYS A 118 34.73 11.94 28.25
C LYS A 118 34.67 13.16 29.17
N THR A 119 33.57 13.93 29.14
CA THR A 119 33.44 15.10 30.03
C THR A 119 33.31 14.68 31.48
N VAL A 120 32.58 13.60 31.79
CA VAL A 120 32.50 13.04 33.15
C VAL A 120 33.87 12.58 33.65
N GLU A 121 34.66 11.90 32.81
CA GLU A 121 36.03 11.49 33.18
C GLU A 121 36.94 12.68 33.46
N ALA A 122 36.90 13.71 32.60
CA ALA A 122 37.68 14.94 32.78
C ALA A 122 37.28 15.67 34.09
N LEU A 123 35.98 15.80 34.36
CA LEU A 123 35.49 16.41 35.60
C LEU A 123 35.85 15.60 36.84
N LYS A 124 35.82 14.26 36.77
CA LYS A 124 36.29 13.40 37.87
C LYS A 124 37.78 13.60 38.13
N ALA A 125 38.60 13.67 37.09
CA ALA A 125 40.04 13.91 37.22
C ALA A 125 40.33 15.29 37.86
N GLU A 126 39.64 16.34 37.42
CA GLU A 126 39.80 17.68 37.99
C GLU A 126 39.30 17.76 39.44
N ASN A 127 38.18 17.10 39.77
CA ASN A 127 37.68 17.04 41.13
C ASN A 127 38.66 16.32 42.06
N ALA A 128 39.25 15.20 41.62
CA ALA A 128 40.31 14.51 42.35
C ALA A 128 41.54 15.42 42.56
N ARG A 129 41.95 16.17 41.53
CA ARG A 129 43.04 17.15 41.63
C ARG A 129 42.74 18.22 42.69
N LEU A 130 41.55 18.83 42.63
CA LEU A 130 41.12 19.85 43.58
C LEU A 130 41.02 19.33 45.02
N GLN A 131 40.57 18.08 45.22
CA GLN A 131 40.54 17.44 46.54
C GLN A 131 41.93 17.17 47.13
N MET A 132 42.99 17.10 46.31
CA MET A 132 44.37 16.96 46.77
C MET A 132 45.03 18.30 47.14
N VAL A 133 44.49 19.43 46.70
CA VAL A 133 45.04 20.78 46.98
C VAL A 133 45.01 21.22 48.47
N PRO A 134 44.15 20.73 49.39
CA PRO A 134 44.17 21.22 50.78
C PRO A 134 45.15 20.51 51.73
N LYS A 135 46.17 19.78 51.26
CA LYS A 135 47.16 19.13 52.16
C LYS A 135 48.63 19.51 51.96
N SER A 136 48.94 20.46 51.08
CA SER A 136 50.33 20.88 50.80
C SER A 136 50.60 22.37 51.00
N ALA A 137 49.69 23.11 51.64
CA ALA A 137 49.97 24.49 52.07
C ALA A 137 50.92 24.48 53.30
N PRO A 138 52.11 25.09 53.23
CA PRO A 138 52.95 25.33 54.40
C PRO A 138 52.25 26.26 55.39
N PRO A 139 52.59 26.24 56.70
CA PRO A 139 52.12 27.27 57.62
C PRO A 139 52.79 28.60 57.24
N VAL A 140 52.07 29.47 56.53
CA VAL A 140 52.56 30.79 56.14
C VAL A 140 52.37 31.77 57.31
N PRO A 141 53.43 32.48 57.75
CA PRO A 141 53.28 33.69 58.55
C PRO A 141 52.65 34.79 57.68
N GLN A 142 51.46 35.22 58.07
CA GLN A 142 50.86 36.54 57.85
C GLN A 142 51.31 37.35 56.61
N ALA A 143 50.50 37.31 55.55
CA ALA A 143 50.36 38.40 54.59
C ALA A 143 48.92 38.41 54.05
N ALA A 144 48.03 39.08 54.79
CA ALA A 144 46.69 39.39 54.32
C ALA A 144 46.79 40.51 53.27
N THR A 145 46.40 40.24 52.02
CA THR A 145 45.75 41.20 51.08
C THR A 145 45.56 40.64 49.66
N ALA A 146 46.28 39.60 49.22
CA ALA A 146 46.16 39.10 47.83
C ALA A 146 45.11 37.98 47.61
N SER A 147 44.57 37.37 48.68
CA SER A 147 43.66 36.21 48.60
C SER A 147 42.18 36.58 48.41
N SER A 148 41.80 37.84 48.66
CA SER A 148 40.41 38.31 48.65
C SER A 148 39.85 38.38 47.22
N ASP A 149 40.60 38.96 46.28
CA ASP A 149 40.10 39.26 44.94
C ASP A 149 39.90 38.00 44.08
N ALA A 150 40.81 37.04 44.14
CA ALA A 150 40.68 35.78 43.41
C ALA A 150 39.48 34.95 43.92
N THR A 151 39.26 34.92 45.25
CA THR A 151 38.13 34.20 45.85
C THR A 151 36.80 34.87 45.50
N THR A 152 36.78 36.20 45.43
CA THR A 152 35.58 36.98 45.06
C THR A 152 35.23 36.82 43.58
N ALA A 153 36.23 36.80 42.70
CA ALA A 153 36.05 36.57 41.27
C ALA A 153 35.51 35.16 40.96
N VAL A 154 36.03 34.13 41.63
CA VAL A 154 35.53 32.75 41.49
C VAL A 154 34.08 32.64 41.97
N LYS A 155 33.74 33.33 43.05
CA LYS A 155 32.36 33.36 43.59
C LYS A 155 31.38 34.03 42.62
N GLN A 156 31.78 35.16 42.03
CA GLN A 156 30.98 35.84 40.99
C GLN A 156 30.82 34.98 39.74
N ALA A 157 31.88 34.28 39.30
CA ALA A 157 31.80 33.37 38.17
C ALA A 157 30.85 32.20 38.45
N TYR A 158 30.90 31.63 39.66
CA TYR A 158 29.99 30.57 40.09
C TYR A 158 28.53 31.03 40.13
N GLU A 159 28.26 32.21 40.70
CA GLU A 159 26.91 32.79 40.73
C GLU A 159 26.38 33.10 39.32
N LYS A 160 27.25 33.59 38.42
CA LYS A 160 26.90 33.83 37.02
C LYS A 160 26.56 32.53 36.30
N LEU A 161 27.40 31.51 36.45
CA LEU A 161 27.17 30.19 35.87
C LEU A 161 25.88 29.55 36.41
N GLN A 162 25.59 29.73 37.70
CA GLN A 162 24.36 29.25 38.31
C GLN A 162 23.12 29.94 37.73
N LYS A 163 23.18 31.25 37.47
CA LYS A 163 22.10 31.99 36.80
C LYS A 163 21.92 31.54 35.35
N GLU A 164 23.00 31.37 34.59
CA GLU A 164 22.95 30.86 33.22
C GLU A 164 22.35 29.46 33.15
N PHE A 165 22.73 28.57 34.09
CA PHE A 165 22.17 27.22 34.16
C PHE A 165 20.66 27.22 34.44
N GLN A 166 20.20 28.08 35.36
CA GLN A 166 18.76 28.21 35.64
C GLN A 166 18.00 28.79 34.44
N SER A 167 18.58 29.76 33.72
CA SER A 167 18.00 30.30 32.48
C SER A 167 17.90 29.23 31.39
N LEU A 168 18.96 28.42 31.22
CA LEU A 168 18.95 27.33 30.24
C LEU A 168 17.91 26.28 30.59
N LYS A 169 17.74 25.98 31.88
CA LYS A 169 16.73 25.04 32.37
C LYS A 169 15.31 25.55 32.09
N ALA A 170 15.06 26.85 32.26
CA ALA A 170 13.79 27.47 31.92
C ALA A 170 13.52 27.42 30.40
N GLN A 171 14.51 27.80 29.57
CA GLN A 171 14.40 27.69 28.11
C GLN A 171 14.16 26.25 27.63
N ASN A 172 14.80 25.26 28.26
CA ASN A 172 14.61 23.86 27.88
C ASN A 172 13.19 23.39 28.24
N ALA A 173 12.66 23.79 29.40
CA ALA A 173 11.27 23.51 29.76
C ALA A 173 10.28 24.14 28.77
N GLU A 174 10.52 25.39 28.35
CA GLU A 174 9.70 26.09 27.36
C GLU A 174 9.77 25.41 25.98
N ALA A 175 10.97 25.02 25.53
CA ALA A 175 11.15 24.29 24.27
C ALA A 175 10.43 22.93 24.28
N ILE A 176 10.45 22.20 25.41
CA ILE A 176 9.70 20.95 25.57
C ILE A 176 8.19 21.20 25.44
N THR A 177 7.67 22.28 26.05
CA THR A 177 6.25 22.62 25.91
C THR A 177 5.89 23.02 24.48
N SER A 178 6.74 23.79 23.78
CA SER A 178 6.52 24.16 22.38
C SER A 178 6.57 22.95 21.45
N LEU A 179 7.50 22.01 21.67
CA LEU A 179 7.55 20.77 20.91
C LEU A 179 6.27 19.96 21.06
N LYS A 180 5.74 19.87 22.28
CA LYS A 180 4.49 19.14 22.52
C LYS A 180 3.30 19.78 21.80
N VAL A 181 3.17 21.11 21.81
CA VAL A 181 2.12 21.82 21.06
C VAL A 181 2.24 21.55 19.56
N LEU A 182 3.47 21.59 19.02
CA LEU A 182 3.70 21.30 17.59
C LEU A 182 3.43 19.84 17.23
N GLU A 183 3.66 18.88 18.14
CA GLU A 183 3.29 17.48 17.96
C GLU A 183 1.76 17.33 17.90
N ASP A 184 1.04 17.94 18.84
CA ASP A 184 -0.43 17.93 18.90
C ASP A 184 -1.04 18.55 17.61
N GLU A 185 -0.52 19.70 17.15
CA GLU A 185 -0.95 20.34 15.89
C GLU A 185 -0.67 19.47 14.65
N ASN A 186 0.44 18.73 14.64
CA ASN A 186 0.79 17.85 13.52
C ASN A 186 -0.16 16.64 13.43
N ASP A 187 -0.59 16.12 14.58
CA ASP A 187 -1.56 15.04 14.64
C ASP A 187 -2.96 15.51 14.21
N GLU A 188 -3.40 16.70 14.61
CA GLU A 188 -4.64 17.31 14.08
C GLU A 188 -4.62 17.46 12.55
N LEU A 189 -3.51 17.99 12.01
CA LEU A 189 -3.35 18.15 10.56
C LEU A 189 -3.34 16.80 9.82
N ARG A 190 -2.80 15.74 10.43
CA ARG A 190 -2.85 14.39 9.85
C ARG A 190 -4.27 13.86 9.78
N GLU A 191 -5.06 14.04 10.84
CA GLU A 191 -6.47 13.67 10.86
C GLU A 191 -7.27 14.45 9.81
N GLU A 192 -7.04 15.76 9.67
CA GLU A 192 -7.68 16.59 8.65
C GLU A 192 -7.34 16.12 7.23
N VAL A 193 -6.07 15.82 6.95
CA VAL A 193 -5.64 15.28 5.64
C VAL A 193 -6.28 13.92 5.36
N GLU A 194 -6.41 13.05 6.35
CA GLU A 194 -7.07 11.75 6.21
C GLU A 194 -8.58 11.91 5.93
N MET A 195 -9.23 12.84 6.62
CA MET A 195 -10.64 13.18 6.41
C MET A 195 -10.86 13.71 4.98
N LEU A 196 -10.04 14.67 4.54
CA LEU A 196 -10.12 15.25 3.19
C LEU A 196 -9.87 14.19 2.11
N ARG A 197 -8.92 13.29 2.31
CA ARG A 197 -8.68 12.15 1.40
C ARG A 197 -9.88 11.22 1.32
N SER A 198 -10.54 10.97 2.44
CA SER A 198 -11.74 10.13 2.50
C SER A 198 -12.92 10.80 1.80
N GLN A 199 -13.12 12.10 2.01
CA GLN A 199 -14.13 12.90 1.30
C GLN A 199 -13.88 12.90 -0.21
N ALA A 200 -12.64 13.13 -0.64
CA ALA A 200 -12.27 13.11 -2.07
C ALA A 200 -12.52 11.74 -2.73
N LYS A 201 -12.37 10.63 -1.99
CA LYS A 201 -12.72 9.29 -2.48
C LYS A 201 -14.23 9.03 -2.55
N SER A 202 -15.02 9.71 -1.73
CA SER A 202 -16.48 9.61 -1.71
C SER A 202 -17.19 10.59 -2.66
N ALA A 203 -16.46 11.56 -3.22
CA ALA A 203 -17.01 12.54 -4.14
C ALA A 203 -17.40 11.86 -5.47
N PRO A 204 -18.67 12.01 -5.93
CA PRO A 204 -19.10 11.46 -7.20
C PRO A 204 -18.33 12.11 -8.35
N ALA A 205 -17.89 11.29 -9.32
CA ALA A 205 -17.16 11.76 -10.49
C ALA A 205 -17.94 12.91 -11.18
N PRO A 206 -17.24 13.98 -11.62
CA PRO A 206 -17.89 15.10 -12.29
C PRO A 206 -18.62 14.58 -13.52
N LYS A 207 -19.92 14.86 -13.61
CA LYS A 207 -20.72 14.56 -14.80
C LYS A 207 -20.16 15.37 -15.96
N THR A 208 -19.44 14.70 -16.85
CA THR A 208 -19.01 15.24 -18.13
C THR A 208 -20.25 15.48 -19.00
N CYS A 209 -20.52 16.76 -19.31
CA CYS A 209 -21.47 17.19 -20.35
C CYS A 209 -20.94 16.87 -21.76
#